data_AF-A0A4R4WR68-F1
#
_entry.id   AF-A0A4R4WR68-F1
#
_cell.length_a   1.000
_cell.length_b   1.000
_cell.length_c   1.000
_cell.angle_alpha   90.00
_cell.angle_beta   90.00
_cell.angle_gamma   90.00
#
_symmetry.space_group_name_H-M   'P 1'
#
loop_
_entity.id
_entity.type
_entity.pdbx_description
1 polymer ?
#
loop_
_entity_poly.entity_id
_entity_poly.type
_entity_poly.pdbx_seq_one_letter_code
_entity_poly.pdbx_strand_id
1 'polypeptide(L)'
;MIDSQLTGLLERTAQRTEVGPPPLEAMHARVAHVRRRRTVLVSVAAAVAVVAAAGGTALALRPPGADPAPPPVASVSPGVVTADMRLVGIGHAAIAVPKNWGTNQTHCGTPQKDTAILERDGLFCAMPRPVGVESVDVGRGKPTIFDLTADESIEIDGVPAERRRTTCIEGNVYRARTCAGGVRIPSLDTWFWAESSTNAEEVDRILERIRIVPDRVGVPTFRHAVGSGPGTGAANYAAELRRLGLTPTTRITKSPSYTPGDVLAVSPAPGTMLPLGATVTITVVAP
;
A
#
# COMPACT_ATOMS: atom_id res chain seq x y z
N MET A 1 7.29 -8.58 -51.88
CA MET A 1 7.00 -7.35 -52.65
C MET A 1 5.75 -6.67 -52.08
N ILE A 2 5.80 -6.23 -50.81
CA ILE A 2 4.68 -5.57 -50.08
C ILE A 2 5.23 -4.48 -49.11
N ASP A 3 6.43 -4.66 -48.55
CA ASP A 3 7.03 -3.72 -47.59
C ASP A 3 7.37 -2.32 -48.11
N SER A 4 7.78 -2.20 -49.37
CA SER A 4 8.19 -0.91 -49.94
C SER A 4 7.01 0.05 -50.15
N GLN A 5 5.78 -0.45 -50.19
CA GLN A 5 4.58 0.38 -50.35
C GLN A 5 4.03 0.91 -49.01
N LEU A 6 4.26 0.20 -47.89
CA LEU A 6 3.79 0.62 -46.57
C LEU A 6 4.58 1.82 -46.04
N THR A 7 5.90 1.78 -46.22
CA THR A 7 6.82 2.85 -45.81
C THR A 7 6.49 4.16 -46.53
N GLY A 8 6.18 4.08 -47.83
CA GLY A 8 5.80 5.26 -48.64
C GLY A 8 4.41 5.83 -48.38
N LEU A 9 3.54 5.12 -47.63
CA LEU A 9 2.24 5.63 -47.18
C LEU A 9 2.35 6.34 -45.83
N LEU A 10 3.21 5.87 -44.93
CA LEU A 10 3.47 6.51 -43.63
C LEU A 10 4.17 7.87 -43.80
N GLU A 11 5.17 7.96 -44.68
CA GLU A 11 5.90 9.19 -44.99
C GLU A 11 4.97 10.32 -45.50
N ARG A 12 3.99 9.95 -46.34
CA ARG A 12 3.02 10.90 -46.92
C ARG A 12 1.97 11.39 -45.93
N THR A 13 1.77 10.69 -44.83
CA THR A 13 0.77 11.07 -43.81
C THR A 13 1.39 12.01 -42.78
N ALA A 14 2.67 11.85 -42.47
CA ALA A 14 3.43 12.73 -41.58
C ALA A 14 3.63 14.15 -42.14
N GLN A 15 3.73 14.30 -43.48
CA GLN A 15 3.88 15.61 -44.12
C GLN A 15 2.57 16.43 -44.24
N ARG A 16 1.42 15.89 -43.82
CA ARG A 16 0.12 16.58 -43.88
C ARG A 16 -0.40 17.12 -42.56
N THR A 17 0.37 16.97 -41.47
CA THR A 17 -0.01 17.52 -40.17
C THR A 17 0.75 18.81 -39.90
N GLU A 18 0.13 19.94 -40.21
CA GLU A 18 0.63 21.25 -39.78
C GLU A 18 0.50 21.35 -38.26
N VAL A 19 1.62 21.27 -37.56
CA VAL A 19 1.68 21.43 -36.11
C VAL A 19 1.82 22.92 -35.80
N GLY A 20 0.70 23.58 -35.54
CA GLY A 20 0.70 24.96 -35.08
C GLY A 20 1.33 25.10 -33.69
N PRO A 21 1.92 26.25 -33.34
CA PRO A 21 2.54 26.46 -32.04
C PRO A 21 1.52 26.31 -30.91
N PRO A 22 1.94 25.78 -29.75
CA PRO A 22 1.04 25.57 -28.62
C PRO A 22 0.46 26.90 -28.13
N PRO A 23 -0.85 26.98 -27.81
CA PRO A 23 -1.49 28.22 -27.38
C PRO A 23 -1.15 28.50 -25.90
N LEU A 24 0.08 28.93 -25.65
CA LEU A 24 0.58 29.24 -24.30
C LEU A 24 -0.23 30.38 -23.65
N GLU A 25 -0.63 31.40 -24.42
CA GLU A 25 -1.46 32.52 -23.96
C GLU A 25 -2.81 32.07 -23.35
N ALA A 26 -3.44 31.05 -23.93
CA ALA A 26 -4.70 30.50 -23.43
C ALA A 26 -4.54 29.73 -22.11
N MET A 27 -3.36 29.15 -21.86
CA MET A 27 -3.05 28.47 -20.60
C MET A 27 -2.76 29.47 -19.47
N HIS A 28 -2.07 30.57 -19.76
CA HIS A 28 -1.75 31.60 -18.76
C HIS A 28 -3.01 32.37 -18.29
N ALA A 29 -3.96 32.65 -19.18
CA ALA A 29 -5.23 33.29 -18.82
C ALA A 29 -6.11 32.44 -17.88
N ARG A 30 -6.06 31.10 -18.00
CA ARG A 30 -6.80 30.18 -17.13
C ARG A 30 -6.26 30.14 -15.69
N VAL A 31 -4.94 30.28 -15.54
CA VAL A 31 -4.27 30.28 -14.21
C VAL A 31 -4.59 31.55 -13.41
N ALA A 32 -4.70 32.70 -14.07
CA ALA A 32 -5.05 33.96 -13.43
C ALA A 32 -6.49 33.98 -12.86
N HIS A 33 -7.44 33.34 -13.55
CA HIS A 33 -8.84 33.32 -13.13
C HIS A 33 -9.09 32.43 -11.90
N VAL A 34 -8.35 31.31 -11.78
CA VAL A 34 -8.48 30.39 -10.64
C VAL A 34 -7.93 31.02 -9.35
N ARG A 35 -6.87 31.83 -9.43
CA ARG A 35 -6.27 32.49 -8.26
C ARG A 35 -7.18 33.56 -7.64
N ARG A 36 -7.94 34.32 -8.46
CA ARG A 36 -8.87 35.36 -7.96
C ARG A 36 -10.08 34.81 -7.21
N ARG A 37 -10.48 33.55 -7.44
CA ARG A 37 -11.61 32.93 -6.72
C ARG A 37 -11.26 32.42 -5.32
N ARG A 38 -9.97 32.36 -4.95
CA ARG A 38 -9.52 31.83 -3.65
C ARG A 38 -9.24 32.89 -2.57
N THR A 39 -9.44 34.18 -2.86
CA THR A 39 -9.09 35.28 -1.93
C THR A 39 -10.29 35.97 -1.28
N VAL A 40 -11.48 35.38 -1.34
CA VAL A 40 -12.66 35.88 -0.63
C VAL A 40 -13.24 34.73 0.19
N LEU A 41 -13.39 34.95 1.50
CA LEU A 41 -13.87 34.06 2.57
C LEU A 41 -12.80 33.38 3.45
N VAL A 42 -12.09 34.17 4.26
CA VAL A 42 -11.74 33.76 5.63
C VAL A 42 -11.92 34.95 6.57
N SER A 43 -13.08 35.01 7.21
CA SER A 43 -13.33 35.78 8.42
C SER A 43 -14.58 35.23 9.08
N VAL A 44 -14.45 34.59 10.24
CA VAL A 44 -15.36 34.69 11.42
C VAL A 44 -14.79 33.87 12.60
N ALA A 45 -14.55 34.61 13.68
CA ALA A 45 -14.65 34.33 15.12
C ALA A 45 -14.01 33.06 15.74
N ALA A 46 -13.02 33.32 16.59
CA ALA A 46 -12.62 32.46 17.70
C ALA A 46 -13.66 32.49 18.82
N ALA A 47 -14.07 31.32 19.30
CA ALA A 47 -14.75 31.16 20.59
C ALA A 47 -13.99 30.13 21.41
N VAL A 48 -13.39 30.61 22.49
CA VAL A 48 -12.75 29.82 23.54
C VAL A 48 -13.84 29.14 24.37
N ALA A 49 -13.76 27.82 24.52
CA ALA A 49 -14.47 27.10 25.57
C ALA A 49 -13.49 26.11 26.24
N VAL A 50 -12.95 26.54 27.37
CA VAL A 50 -12.24 25.69 28.33
C VAL A 50 -13.30 24.87 29.05
N VAL A 51 -13.32 23.55 28.86
CA VAL A 51 -14.11 22.64 29.72
C VAL A 51 -13.16 22.00 30.71
N ALA A 52 -13.38 22.37 31.97
CA ALA A 52 -12.71 21.89 33.15
C ALA A 52 -12.90 20.37 33.33
N ALA A 53 -11.81 19.70 33.70
CA ALA A 53 -11.85 18.36 34.27
C ALA A 53 -12.58 18.41 35.62
N ALA A 54 -13.76 17.80 35.68
CA ALA A 54 -14.44 17.50 36.94
C ALA A 54 -14.41 15.98 37.13
N GLY A 55 -13.39 15.51 37.86
CA GLY A 55 -13.48 14.25 38.59
C GLY A 55 -14.52 14.43 39.70
N GLY A 56 -15.52 13.57 39.72
CA GLY A 56 -16.59 13.60 40.72
C GLY A 56 -17.20 12.21 40.87
N THR A 57 -16.84 11.55 41.96
CA THR A 57 -17.43 10.30 42.46
C THR A 57 -18.93 10.47 42.66
N ALA A 58 -19.75 9.82 41.84
CA ALA A 58 -21.18 9.74 42.06
C ALA A 58 -21.49 8.65 43.11
N LEU A 59 -21.66 9.06 44.37
CA LEU A 59 -22.40 8.27 45.37
C LEU A 59 -23.90 8.44 45.07
N ALA A 60 -24.48 7.48 44.34
CA ALA A 60 -25.91 7.45 44.09
C ALA A 60 -26.64 6.72 45.24
N LEU A 61 -27.44 7.47 46.00
CA LEU A 61 -28.53 6.93 46.83
C LEU A 61 -29.57 6.30 45.90
N ARG A 62 -29.84 5.01 46.10
CA ARG A 62 -30.71 4.16 45.26
C ARG A 62 -32.12 4.09 45.87
N PRO A 63 -33.20 4.43 45.15
CA PRO A 63 -34.56 4.08 45.58
C PRO A 63 -34.79 2.57 45.39
N PRO A 64 -35.55 1.91 46.28
CA PRO A 64 -35.83 0.49 46.14
C PRO A 64 -36.89 0.28 45.04
N GLY A 65 -36.54 -0.45 43.98
CA GLY A 65 -37.51 -0.91 42.97
C GLY A 65 -37.15 -0.77 41.49
N ALA A 66 -35.94 -0.31 41.14
CA ALA A 66 -35.50 -0.25 39.74
C ALA A 66 -34.64 -1.46 39.36
N ASP A 67 -35.13 -2.26 38.41
CA ASP A 67 -34.40 -3.38 37.78
C ASP A 67 -33.06 -2.91 37.21
N PRO A 68 -32.01 -3.75 37.24
CA PRO A 68 -30.70 -3.39 36.73
C PRO A 68 -30.76 -3.21 35.20
N ALA A 69 -30.55 -1.97 34.75
CA ALA A 69 -30.24 -1.69 33.35
C ALA A 69 -29.00 -2.51 32.94
N PRO A 70 -29.00 -3.17 31.76
CA PRO A 70 -27.81 -3.85 31.28
C PRO A 70 -26.66 -2.84 31.12
N PRO A 71 -25.42 -3.23 31.45
CA PRO A 71 -24.28 -2.33 31.36
C PRO A 71 -24.12 -1.80 29.93
N PRO A 72 -23.65 -0.56 29.75
CA PRO A 72 -23.36 -0.03 28.42
C PRO A 72 -22.35 -0.97 27.74
N VAL A 73 -22.76 -1.53 26.60
CA VAL A 73 -21.87 -2.33 25.74
C VAL A 73 -20.72 -1.42 25.35
N ALA A 74 -19.50 -1.77 25.78
CA ALA A 74 -18.31 -1.06 25.36
C ALA A 74 -18.27 -1.02 23.82
N SER A 75 -18.33 0.19 23.25
CA SER A 75 -18.06 0.40 21.84
C SER A 75 -16.70 -0.19 21.52
N VAL A 76 -16.67 -1.21 20.66
CA VAL A 76 -15.43 -1.77 20.13
C VAL A 76 -14.67 -0.62 19.48
N SER A 77 -13.51 -0.26 20.04
CA SER A 77 -12.63 0.73 19.42
C SER A 77 -12.23 0.22 18.04
N PRO A 78 -12.45 0.99 16.96
CA PRO A 78 -11.93 0.65 15.65
C PRO A 78 -10.40 0.51 15.72
N GLY A 79 -9.87 -0.57 15.14
CA GLY A 79 -8.42 -0.74 14.98
C GLY A 79 -7.69 -1.63 15.99
N VAL A 80 -8.35 -2.43 16.83
CA VAL A 80 -7.63 -3.39 17.70
C VAL A 80 -6.97 -4.48 16.83
N VAL A 81 -5.64 -4.53 16.83
CA VAL A 81 -4.88 -5.67 16.30
C VAL A 81 -5.13 -6.84 17.25
N THR A 82 -5.98 -7.78 16.84
CA THR A 82 -6.32 -8.95 17.65
C THR A 82 -5.26 -10.05 17.52
N ALA A 83 -5.34 -11.05 18.40
CA ALA A 83 -4.46 -12.23 18.34
C ALA A 83 -4.61 -13.02 17.01
N ASP A 84 -5.67 -12.80 16.25
CA ASP A 84 -5.94 -13.47 14.96
C ASP A 84 -5.33 -12.73 13.75
N MET A 85 -4.57 -11.67 14.00
CA MET A 85 -3.87 -10.91 12.98
C MET A 85 -2.39 -11.30 12.90
N ARG A 86 -1.78 -11.08 11.73
CA ARG A 86 -0.34 -11.13 11.50
C ARG A 86 0.12 -9.81 10.90
N LEU A 87 1.34 -9.39 11.26
CA LEU A 87 1.95 -8.21 10.66
C LEU A 87 2.58 -8.56 9.32
N VAL A 88 2.32 -7.74 8.31
CA VAL A 88 2.97 -7.78 7.01
C VAL A 88 3.53 -6.40 6.72
N GLY A 89 4.82 -6.29 6.43
CA GLY A 89 5.44 -4.96 6.32
C GLY A 89 6.71 -4.91 5.50
N ILE A 90 7.18 -3.68 5.34
CA ILE A 90 8.42 -3.34 4.65
C ILE A 90 9.12 -2.23 5.42
N GLY A 91 10.44 -2.38 5.62
CA GLY A 91 11.12 -1.48 6.55
C GLY A 91 10.52 -1.58 7.95
N HIS A 92 10.35 -0.45 8.65
CA HIS A 92 9.79 -0.37 10.00
C HIS A 92 8.28 -0.11 10.04
N ALA A 93 7.59 -0.20 8.90
CA ALA A 93 6.15 -0.05 8.84
C ALA A 93 5.50 -1.39 8.46
N ALA A 94 4.37 -1.69 9.07
CA ALA A 94 3.61 -2.91 8.82
C ALA A 94 2.11 -2.61 8.80
N ILE A 95 1.34 -3.55 8.27
CA ILE A 95 -0.11 -3.58 8.38
C ILE A 95 -0.53 -4.91 8.98
N ALA A 96 -1.46 -4.87 9.94
CA ALA A 96 -2.02 -6.08 10.51
C ALA A 96 -3.14 -6.62 9.61
N VAL A 97 -2.96 -7.83 9.10
CA VAL A 97 -3.94 -8.54 8.28
C VAL A 97 -4.38 -9.83 8.97
N PRO A 98 -5.59 -10.34 8.71
CA PRO A 98 -6.03 -11.62 9.25
C PRO A 98 -5.04 -12.75 8.93
N LYS A 99 -4.81 -13.67 9.87
CA LYS A 99 -3.85 -14.78 9.69
C LYS A 99 -4.21 -15.70 8.52
N ASN A 100 -5.49 -15.81 8.17
CA ASN A 100 -5.96 -16.60 7.04
C ASN A 100 -5.74 -15.92 5.67
N TRP A 101 -5.37 -14.63 5.63
CA TRP A 101 -4.99 -13.97 4.39
C TRP A 101 -3.70 -14.57 3.85
N GLY A 102 -3.71 -14.96 2.57
CA GLY A 102 -2.51 -15.41 1.89
C GLY A 102 -1.58 -14.25 1.54
N THR A 103 -0.39 -14.55 1.04
CA THR A 103 0.51 -13.57 0.43
C THR A 103 0.52 -13.77 -1.08
N ASN A 104 0.43 -12.69 -1.86
CA ASN A 104 0.44 -12.66 -3.32
C ASN A 104 -0.56 -13.67 -3.96
N GLN A 105 -1.77 -13.82 -3.41
CA GLN A 105 -2.82 -14.68 -3.99
C GLN A 105 -3.50 -14.01 -5.19
N THR A 106 -2.67 -13.68 -6.18
CA THR A 106 -3.06 -12.94 -7.38
C THR A 106 -3.03 -13.84 -8.60
N HIS A 107 -3.86 -13.53 -9.59
CA HIS A 107 -3.76 -14.07 -10.93
C HIS A 107 -3.67 -12.90 -11.91
N CYS A 108 -2.57 -12.81 -12.65
CA CYS A 108 -2.25 -11.65 -13.49
C CYS A 108 -2.30 -10.31 -12.74
N GLY A 109 -1.75 -10.27 -11.52
CA GLY A 109 -1.76 -9.07 -10.68
C GLY A 109 -3.13 -8.70 -10.07
N THR A 110 -4.21 -9.40 -10.42
CA THR A 110 -5.54 -9.22 -9.79
C THR A 110 -5.69 -10.15 -8.60
N PRO A 111 -6.02 -9.65 -7.40
CA PRO A 111 -6.31 -10.49 -6.22
C PRO A 111 -7.49 -11.43 -6.46
N GLN A 112 -7.29 -12.72 -6.20
CA GLN A 112 -8.32 -13.75 -6.36
C GLN A 112 -8.87 -14.25 -5.02
N LYS A 113 -8.14 -13.96 -3.94
CA LYS A 113 -8.49 -14.26 -2.55
C LYS A 113 -7.92 -13.15 -1.68
N ASP A 114 -8.44 -13.06 -0.47
CA ASP A 114 -7.92 -12.19 0.56
C ASP A 114 -6.40 -12.29 0.71
N THR A 115 -5.69 -11.18 0.48
CA THR A 115 -4.24 -11.25 0.38
C THR A 115 -3.48 -9.95 0.65
N ALA A 116 -2.32 -10.10 1.30
CA ALA A 116 -1.29 -9.06 1.30
C ALA A 116 -0.38 -9.23 0.08
N ILE A 117 -0.16 -8.15 -0.66
CA ILE A 117 0.60 -8.12 -1.91
C ILE A 117 1.90 -7.38 -1.65
N LEU A 118 3.01 -8.11 -1.71
CA LEU A 118 4.37 -7.57 -1.57
C LEU A 118 5.04 -7.37 -2.92
N GLU A 119 4.53 -8.10 -3.91
CA GLU A 119 5.01 -8.08 -5.29
C GLU A 119 3.77 -8.10 -6.18
N ARG A 120 3.41 -6.95 -6.74
CA ARG A 120 2.39 -6.90 -7.78
C ARG A 120 3.08 -7.05 -9.13
N ASP A 121 2.87 -8.19 -9.77
CA ASP A 121 3.32 -8.40 -11.14
C ASP A 121 2.55 -7.46 -12.08
N GLY A 122 3.25 -6.73 -12.96
CA GLY A 122 2.65 -5.76 -13.89
C GLY A 122 1.94 -6.38 -15.11
N LEU A 123 1.90 -7.72 -15.19
CA LEU A 123 1.21 -8.44 -16.26
C LEU A 123 -0.28 -8.51 -15.97
N PHE A 124 -1.01 -7.45 -16.34
CA PHE A 124 -2.46 -7.41 -16.26
C PHE A 124 -3.07 -8.12 -17.47
N CYS A 125 -3.68 -9.30 -17.26
CA CYS A 125 -4.40 -10.05 -18.30
C CYS A 125 -5.93 -9.83 -18.22
N ALA A 126 -6.34 -8.65 -17.74
CA ALA A 126 -7.75 -8.25 -17.57
C ALA A 126 -8.61 -9.22 -16.74
N MET A 127 -8.00 -9.98 -15.83
CA MET A 127 -8.72 -10.93 -14.98
C MET A 127 -9.63 -10.20 -13.98
N PRO A 128 -10.92 -10.57 -13.90
CA PRO A 128 -11.85 -9.95 -12.97
C PRO A 128 -11.51 -10.30 -11.52
N ARG A 129 -11.68 -9.31 -10.64
CA ARG A 129 -11.62 -9.52 -9.20
C ARG A 129 -12.93 -10.18 -8.75
N PRO A 130 -12.89 -11.28 -7.98
CA PRO A 130 -14.09 -11.84 -7.38
C PRO A 130 -14.75 -10.86 -6.38
N VAL A 131 -16.05 -11.01 -6.17
CA VAL A 131 -16.78 -10.28 -5.11
C VAL A 131 -16.37 -10.82 -3.74
N GLY A 132 -16.26 -9.95 -2.74
CA GLY A 132 -15.87 -10.33 -1.38
C GLY A 132 -14.39 -10.64 -1.21
N VAL A 133 -13.53 -10.00 -2.01
CA VAL A 133 -12.08 -10.16 -1.96
C VAL A 133 -11.43 -8.85 -1.55
N GLU A 134 -10.65 -8.96 -0.50
CA GLU A 134 -9.92 -7.85 0.11
C GLU A 134 -8.42 -7.98 -0.15
N SER A 135 -7.73 -6.86 -0.31
CA SER A 135 -6.28 -6.92 -0.44
C SER A 135 -5.60 -5.67 0.05
N VAL A 136 -4.35 -5.82 0.46
CA VAL A 136 -3.46 -4.69 0.70
C VAL A 136 -2.12 -4.89 0.01
N ASP A 137 -1.75 -3.92 -0.82
CA ASP A 137 -0.40 -3.79 -1.34
C ASP A 137 0.48 -3.05 -0.36
N VAL A 138 1.71 -3.52 -0.21
CA VAL A 138 2.74 -2.90 0.60
C VAL A 138 3.95 -2.67 -0.28
N GLY A 139 4.46 -1.44 -0.32
CA GLY A 139 5.62 -1.13 -1.15
C GLY A 139 6.41 0.07 -0.68
N ARG A 140 7.50 0.33 -1.40
CA ARG A 140 8.42 1.44 -1.18
C ARG A 140 8.39 2.43 -2.33
N GLY A 141 8.95 3.62 -2.11
CA GLY A 141 9.09 4.63 -3.14
C GLY A 141 7.77 5.27 -3.56
N LYS A 142 7.69 5.68 -4.83
CA LYS A 142 6.45 6.18 -5.42
C LYS A 142 5.70 5.01 -6.07
N PRO A 143 4.42 4.77 -5.74
CA PRO A 143 3.64 3.77 -6.44
C PRO A 143 3.50 4.14 -7.92
N THR A 144 3.70 3.16 -8.80
CA THR A 144 3.67 3.33 -10.27
C THR A 144 2.37 2.84 -10.90
N ILE A 145 1.65 1.95 -10.21
CA ILE A 145 0.47 1.25 -10.72
C ILE A 145 -0.83 1.99 -10.40
N PHE A 146 -0.83 2.78 -9.32
CA PHE A 146 -1.97 3.56 -8.89
C PHE A 146 -1.54 4.97 -8.47
N ASP A 147 -2.47 5.90 -8.60
CA ASP A 147 -2.28 7.27 -8.15
C ASP A 147 -2.50 7.34 -6.64
N LEU A 148 -1.40 7.45 -5.88
CA LEU A 148 -1.43 7.76 -4.45
C LEU A 148 -1.09 9.24 -4.25
N THR A 149 -1.87 10.12 -4.88
CA THR A 149 -1.90 11.54 -4.50
C THR A 149 -2.72 11.68 -3.23
N ALA A 150 -2.13 12.27 -2.19
CA ALA A 150 -2.74 12.43 -0.89
C ALA A 150 -3.80 13.54 -0.88
N ASP A 151 -4.90 13.28 -0.16
CA ASP A 151 -5.99 14.22 0.05
C ASP A 151 -5.88 14.90 1.42
N GLU A 152 -5.29 14.22 2.40
CA GLU A 152 -5.17 14.69 3.77
C GLU A 152 -3.92 14.15 4.47
N SER A 153 -3.51 14.85 5.53
CA SER A 153 -2.45 14.41 6.44
C SER A 153 -3.06 13.74 7.66
N ILE A 154 -2.46 12.63 8.07
CA ILE A 154 -2.83 11.85 9.26
C ILE A 154 -1.58 11.53 10.08
N GLU A 155 -1.77 10.94 11.25
CA GLU A 155 -0.67 10.41 12.06
C GLU A 155 -0.90 8.91 12.32
N ILE A 156 0.18 8.13 12.28
CA ILE A 156 0.16 6.69 12.59
C ILE A 156 1.25 6.44 13.61
N ASP A 157 0.85 6.04 14.81
CA ASP A 157 1.76 5.79 15.94
C ASP A 157 2.76 6.95 16.17
N GLY A 158 2.29 8.20 16.02
CA GLY A 158 3.10 9.42 16.16
C GLY A 158 3.98 9.76 14.96
N VAL A 159 3.89 9.02 13.85
CA VAL A 159 4.61 9.31 12.60
C VAL A 159 3.66 9.98 11.60
N PRO A 160 4.01 11.15 11.05
CA PRO A 160 3.23 11.81 10.00
C PRO A 160 3.08 10.92 8.77
N ALA A 161 1.85 10.83 8.27
CA ALA A 161 1.51 10.06 7.09
C ALA A 161 0.49 10.83 6.23
N GLU A 162 0.37 10.41 4.99
CA GLU A 162 -0.46 11.02 3.96
C GLU A 162 -1.53 10.02 3.52
N ARG A 163 -2.80 10.40 3.58
CA ARG A 163 -3.95 9.53 3.27
C ARG A 163 -4.61 9.99 1.97
N ARG A 164 -4.89 9.05 1.08
CA ARG A 164 -5.78 9.24 -0.08
C ARG A 164 -7.14 8.63 0.20
N ARG A 165 -8.18 9.44 0.33
CA ARG A 165 -9.53 8.99 0.72
C ARG A 165 -10.03 7.84 -0.14
N THR A 166 -10.82 6.97 0.49
CA THR A 166 -11.39 5.82 -0.19
C THR A 166 -12.36 6.27 -1.28
N THR A 167 -12.14 5.79 -2.49
CA THR A 167 -13.01 6.03 -3.64
C THR A 167 -13.45 4.70 -4.22
N CYS A 168 -14.66 4.65 -4.77
CA CYS A 168 -15.18 3.44 -5.40
C CYS A 168 -15.43 3.68 -6.87
N ILE A 169 -15.02 2.71 -7.68
CA ILE A 169 -15.33 2.66 -9.10
C ILE A 169 -16.26 1.47 -9.35
N GLU A 170 -17.28 1.71 -10.16
CA GLU A 170 -18.08 0.62 -10.71
C GLU A 170 -17.22 -0.12 -11.74
N GLY A 171 -17.13 -1.44 -11.60
CA GLY A 171 -16.30 -2.26 -12.47
C GLY A 171 -16.89 -2.33 -13.88
N ASN A 172 -16.40 -1.48 -14.79
CA ASN A 172 -16.77 -1.55 -16.21
C ASN A 172 -16.20 -2.81 -16.91
N VAL A 173 -15.03 -3.31 -16.48
CA VAL A 173 -14.39 -4.54 -16.99
C VAL A 173 -14.58 -5.75 -16.05
N TYR A 174 -14.79 -5.50 -14.75
CA TYR A 174 -14.58 -6.50 -13.69
C TYR A 174 -15.83 -6.99 -12.96
N ARG A 175 -17.02 -6.54 -13.36
CA ARG A 175 -18.35 -6.95 -12.82
C ARG A 175 -18.59 -6.76 -11.32
N ALA A 176 -17.59 -6.31 -10.56
CA ALA A 176 -17.67 -5.97 -9.15
C ALA A 176 -17.26 -4.51 -8.94
N ARG A 177 -18.06 -3.78 -8.15
CA ARG A 177 -17.65 -2.48 -7.60
C ARG A 177 -16.38 -2.68 -6.78
N THR A 178 -15.36 -1.88 -7.03
CA THR A 178 -14.10 -1.92 -6.28
C THR A 178 -13.87 -0.58 -5.61
N CYS A 179 -13.67 -0.60 -4.31
CA CYS A 179 -13.27 0.55 -3.51
C CYS A 179 -11.77 0.47 -3.22
N ALA A 180 -11.08 1.59 -3.26
CA ALA A 180 -9.64 1.65 -3.02
C ALA A 180 -9.22 2.95 -2.32
N GLY A 181 -8.19 2.84 -1.50
CA GLY A 181 -7.59 3.95 -0.75
C GLY A 181 -6.15 3.63 -0.39
N GLY A 182 -5.35 4.65 -0.10
CA GLY A 182 -3.95 4.47 0.26
C GLY A 182 -3.49 5.33 1.41
N VAL A 183 -2.38 4.90 2.01
CA VAL A 183 -1.59 5.63 3.00
C VAL A 183 -0.14 5.60 2.57
N ARG A 184 0.53 6.75 2.63
CA ARG A 184 1.97 6.87 2.45
C ARG A 184 2.61 7.40 3.72
N ILE A 185 3.79 6.90 4.05
CA ILE A 185 4.58 7.32 5.20
C ILE A 185 5.91 7.82 4.65
N PRO A 186 6.00 9.12 4.27
CA PRO A 186 7.14 9.64 3.52
C PRO A 186 8.49 9.46 4.24
N SER A 187 8.53 9.61 5.56
CA SER A 187 9.73 9.45 6.39
C SER A 187 10.31 8.03 6.37
N LEU A 188 9.48 7.03 6.05
CA LEU A 188 9.86 5.61 5.98
C LEU A 188 9.92 5.10 4.53
N ASP A 189 9.73 5.99 3.55
CA ASP A 189 9.62 5.65 2.12
C ASP A 189 8.70 4.45 1.86
N THR A 190 7.58 4.36 2.59
CA THR A 190 6.67 3.21 2.57
C THR A 190 5.25 3.65 2.25
N TRP A 191 4.50 2.82 1.54
CA TRP A 191 3.08 3.02 1.29
C TRP A 191 2.29 1.72 1.43
N PHE A 192 0.99 1.89 1.69
CA PHE A 192 -0.02 0.85 1.78
C PHE A 192 -1.19 1.23 0.87
N TRP A 193 -1.68 0.29 0.07
CA TRP A 193 -2.84 0.50 -0.80
C TRP A 193 -3.85 -0.62 -0.56
N ALA A 194 -4.99 -0.29 0.01
CA ALA A 194 -6.04 -1.26 0.29
C ALA A 194 -7.12 -1.19 -0.79
N GLU A 195 -7.60 -2.36 -1.18
CA GLU A 195 -8.68 -2.51 -2.15
C GLU A 195 -9.71 -3.50 -1.62
N SER A 196 -10.99 -3.20 -1.87
CA SER A 196 -12.13 -4.03 -1.48
C SER A 196 -13.14 -4.17 -2.61
N SER A 197 -13.60 -5.40 -2.87
CA SER A 197 -14.81 -5.62 -3.68
C SER A 197 -16.08 -5.75 -2.84
N THR A 198 -15.99 -5.54 -1.52
CA THR A 198 -17.14 -5.54 -0.61
C THR A 198 -17.70 -4.12 -0.46
N ASN A 199 -16.94 -3.19 0.11
CA ASN A 199 -17.37 -1.80 0.33
C ASN A 199 -16.20 -0.87 0.71
N ALA A 200 -16.48 0.43 0.85
CA ALA A 200 -15.49 1.44 1.24
C ALA A 200 -15.04 1.31 2.71
N GLU A 201 -15.95 0.90 3.61
CA GLU A 201 -15.67 0.78 5.04
C GLU A 201 -14.60 -0.27 5.33
N GLU A 202 -14.56 -1.36 4.55
CA GLU A 202 -13.52 -2.38 4.70
C GLU A 202 -12.14 -1.84 4.30
N VAL A 203 -12.04 -0.98 3.29
CA VAL A 203 -10.78 -0.30 2.91
C VAL A 203 -10.27 0.54 4.08
N ASP A 204 -11.14 1.38 4.66
CA ASP A 204 -10.76 2.24 5.77
C ASP A 204 -10.34 1.40 6.99
N ARG A 205 -11.10 0.35 7.31
CA ARG A 205 -10.80 -0.58 8.38
C ARG A 205 -9.47 -1.31 8.20
N ILE A 206 -9.10 -1.67 6.97
CA ILE A 206 -7.78 -2.27 6.68
C ILE A 206 -6.68 -1.24 6.97
N LEU A 207 -6.81 -0.02 6.46
CA LEU A 207 -5.77 1.01 6.59
C LEU A 207 -5.60 1.52 8.03
N GLU A 208 -6.65 1.47 8.87
CA GLU A 208 -6.54 1.73 10.31
C GLU A 208 -5.63 0.75 11.06
N ARG A 209 -5.29 -0.40 10.45
CA ARG A 209 -4.43 -1.44 11.03
C ARG A 209 -2.95 -1.26 10.70
N ILE A 210 -2.57 -0.16 10.06
CA ILE A 210 -1.16 0.18 9.82
C ILE A 210 -0.49 0.50 11.16
N ARG A 211 0.74 0.03 11.34
CA ARG A 211 1.54 0.20 12.54
C ARG A 211 2.98 0.57 12.20
N ILE A 212 3.57 1.44 13.02
CA ILE A 212 5.00 1.68 13.05
C ILE A 212 5.61 0.75 14.09
N VAL A 213 6.56 -0.08 13.67
CA VAL A 213 7.21 -1.10 14.49
C VAL A 213 8.72 -0.86 14.49
N PRO A 214 9.22 0.09 15.27
CA PRO A 214 10.61 0.56 15.18
C PRO A 214 11.64 -0.51 15.57
N ASP A 215 11.25 -1.50 16.38
CA ASP A 215 12.07 -2.62 16.83
C ASP A 215 12.12 -3.79 15.84
N ARG A 216 11.35 -3.72 14.75
CA ARG A 216 11.24 -4.78 13.74
C ARG A 216 11.43 -4.24 12.34
N VAL A 217 11.85 -5.13 11.44
CA VAL A 217 12.02 -4.83 10.03
C VAL A 217 11.39 -5.93 9.17
N GLY A 218 10.69 -5.52 8.12
CA GLY A 218 10.07 -6.43 7.16
C GLY A 218 11.11 -7.06 6.23
N VAL A 219 11.05 -8.38 6.05
CA VAL A 219 11.90 -9.09 5.07
C VAL A 219 11.56 -8.56 3.66
N PRO A 220 12.51 -7.94 2.94
CA PRO A 220 12.25 -7.37 1.62
C PRO A 220 12.05 -8.47 0.57
N THR A 221 11.40 -8.10 -0.53
CA THR A 221 11.31 -8.92 -1.73
C THR A 221 12.67 -8.99 -2.44
N PHE A 222 13.00 -10.13 -3.06
CA PHE A 222 14.30 -10.30 -3.74
C PHE A 222 14.25 -10.02 -5.24
N ARG A 223 13.05 -9.92 -5.84
CA ARG A 223 12.88 -9.69 -7.29
C ARG A 223 13.53 -8.40 -7.80
N HIS A 224 13.62 -7.37 -6.96
CA HIS A 224 14.30 -6.10 -7.31
C HIS A 224 15.81 -6.12 -7.05
N ALA A 225 16.32 -7.10 -6.30
CA ALA A 225 17.75 -7.26 -6.01
C ALA A 225 18.49 -8.09 -7.08
N VAL A 226 17.74 -8.72 -8.00
CA VAL A 226 18.30 -9.43 -9.16
C VAL A 226 18.78 -8.40 -10.18
N GLY A 227 20.03 -7.96 -10.03
CA GLY A 227 20.72 -7.22 -11.08
C GLY A 227 20.89 -8.07 -12.33
N SER A 228 21.05 -7.45 -13.50
CA SER A 228 21.16 -8.12 -14.82
C SER A 228 22.47 -8.89 -15.04
N GLY A 229 23.20 -9.25 -13.98
CA GLY A 229 24.50 -9.94 -14.04
C GLY A 229 24.46 -11.30 -13.33
N PRO A 230 25.01 -12.38 -13.93
CA PRO A 230 25.08 -13.70 -13.30
C PRO A 230 25.71 -13.66 -11.91
N GLY A 231 25.10 -14.30 -10.92
CA GLY A 231 25.65 -14.46 -9.56
C GLY A 231 25.66 -13.22 -8.66
N THR A 232 25.25 -12.04 -9.13
CA THR A 232 25.26 -10.81 -8.32
C THR A 232 24.01 -10.64 -7.45
N GLY A 233 22.89 -11.29 -7.81
CA GLY A 233 21.60 -11.13 -7.14
C GLY A 233 21.62 -11.51 -5.65
N ALA A 234 22.21 -12.66 -5.31
CA ALA A 234 22.30 -13.11 -3.92
C ALA A 234 23.18 -12.21 -3.04
N ALA A 235 24.31 -11.72 -3.59
CA ALA A 235 25.21 -10.82 -2.88
C ALA A 235 24.57 -9.45 -2.63
N ASN A 236 23.91 -8.89 -3.64
CA ASN A 236 23.17 -7.63 -3.54
C ASN A 236 22.01 -7.75 -2.54
N TYR A 237 21.27 -8.86 -2.58
CA TYR A 237 20.19 -9.11 -1.64
C TYR A 237 20.70 -9.28 -0.20
N ALA A 238 21.82 -10.00 0.00
CA ALA A 238 22.46 -10.09 1.30
C ALA A 238 22.95 -8.72 1.82
N ALA A 239 23.46 -7.85 0.95
CA ALA A 239 23.83 -6.49 1.33
C ALA A 239 22.62 -5.66 1.76
N GLU A 240 21.49 -5.78 1.05
CA GLU A 240 20.23 -5.12 1.44
C GLU A 240 19.74 -5.61 2.81
N LEU A 241 19.77 -6.91 3.07
CA LEU A 241 19.39 -7.46 4.38
C LEU A 241 20.25 -6.88 5.51
N ARG A 242 21.58 -6.77 5.31
CA ARG A 242 22.47 -6.14 6.30
C ARG A 242 22.17 -4.66 6.51
N ARG A 243 21.86 -3.92 5.43
CA ARG A 243 21.48 -2.49 5.52
C ARG A 243 20.21 -2.30 6.35
N LEU A 244 19.29 -3.25 6.29
CA LEU A 244 18.06 -3.29 7.07
C LEU A 244 18.28 -3.81 8.51
N GLY A 245 19.51 -4.14 8.90
CA GLY A 245 19.82 -4.67 10.23
C GLY A 245 19.49 -6.15 10.40
N LEU A 246 19.33 -6.92 9.33
CA LEU A 246 19.13 -8.38 9.36
C LEU A 246 20.44 -9.13 9.09
N THR A 247 20.50 -10.38 9.52
CA THR A 247 21.67 -11.26 9.35
C THR A 247 21.44 -12.26 8.21
N PRO A 248 22.01 -12.07 7.01
CA PRO A 248 21.83 -13.01 5.91
C PRO A 248 22.67 -14.28 6.13
N THR A 249 22.09 -15.44 5.85
CA THR A 249 22.79 -16.73 5.71
C THR A 249 22.48 -17.35 4.36
N THR A 250 23.45 -18.00 3.73
CA THR A 250 23.27 -18.61 2.41
C THR A 250 23.14 -20.12 2.53
N ARG A 251 22.10 -20.68 1.90
CA ARG A 251 21.93 -22.11 1.69
C ARG A 251 22.05 -22.41 0.20
N ILE A 252 22.98 -23.29 -0.16
CA ILE A 252 23.20 -23.68 -1.56
C ILE A 252 22.35 -24.91 -1.88
N THR A 253 21.66 -24.89 -3.02
CA THR A 253 20.83 -25.99 -3.52
C THR A 253 21.06 -26.23 -5.01
N LYS A 254 21.10 -27.49 -5.44
CA LYS A 254 21.14 -27.83 -6.87
C LYS A 254 19.75 -27.71 -7.48
N SER A 255 19.64 -26.98 -8.58
CA SER A 255 18.38 -26.88 -9.33
C SER A 255 18.70 -26.81 -10.83
N PRO A 256 18.36 -27.85 -11.62
CA PRO A 256 18.73 -27.90 -13.04
C PRO A 256 17.95 -26.91 -13.91
N SER A 257 16.87 -26.32 -13.39
CA SER A 257 16.00 -25.39 -14.13
C SER A 257 16.36 -23.92 -13.94
N TYR A 258 17.39 -23.59 -13.17
CA TYR A 258 17.75 -22.22 -12.80
C TYR A 258 19.23 -21.95 -13.04
N THR A 259 19.59 -20.68 -13.19
CA THR A 259 20.97 -20.29 -13.42
C THR A 259 21.74 -20.36 -12.10
N PRO A 260 22.98 -20.86 -12.10
CA PRO A 260 23.86 -20.76 -10.96
C PRO A 260 23.94 -19.35 -10.36
N GLY A 261 23.81 -19.23 -9.04
CA GLY A 261 23.80 -17.96 -8.34
C GLY A 261 22.43 -17.26 -8.24
N ASP A 262 21.38 -17.80 -8.85
CA ASP A 262 20.02 -17.28 -8.70
C ASP A 262 19.50 -17.48 -7.26
N VAL A 263 18.76 -16.50 -6.75
CA VAL A 263 18.01 -16.64 -5.49
C VAL A 263 16.70 -17.37 -5.78
N LEU A 264 16.53 -18.55 -5.19
CA LEU A 264 15.33 -19.38 -5.34
C LEU A 264 14.26 -19.05 -4.31
N ALA A 265 14.68 -18.81 -3.07
CA ALA A 265 13.78 -18.64 -1.94
C ALA A 265 14.46 -17.88 -0.80
N VAL A 266 13.63 -17.26 0.03
CA VAL A 266 14.04 -16.55 1.25
C VAL A 266 13.19 -17.03 2.42
N SER A 267 13.82 -17.27 3.56
CA SER A 267 13.15 -17.68 4.80
C SER A 267 13.69 -16.91 6.01
N PRO A 268 12.85 -16.32 6.87
CA PRO A 268 11.38 -16.21 6.75
C PRO A 268 10.92 -15.49 5.47
N ALA A 269 9.67 -15.74 5.05
CA ALA A 269 9.16 -15.24 3.78
C ALA A 269 9.13 -13.70 3.72
N PRO A 270 9.22 -13.10 2.51
CA PRO A 270 9.05 -11.65 2.35
C PRO A 270 7.80 -11.13 3.06
N GLY A 271 7.90 -9.90 3.58
CA GLY A 271 6.86 -9.23 4.36
C GLY A 271 6.78 -9.66 5.82
N THR A 272 7.48 -10.71 6.24
CA THR A 272 7.55 -11.11 7.65
C THR A 272 8.29 -10.04 8.46
N MET A 273 7.69 -9.57 9.56
CA MET A 273 8.32 -8.62 10.47
C MET A 273 9.22 -9.33 11.48
N LEU A 274 10.53 -9.09 11.41
CA LEU A 274 11.53 -9.72 12.26
C LEU A 274 12.19 -8.71 13.20
N PRO A 275 12.61 -9.11 14.42
CA PRO A 275 13.49 -8.30 15.23
C PRO A 275 14.79 -7.96 14.50
N LEU A 276 15.38 -6.82 14.84
CA LEU A 276 16.73 -6.47 14.37
C LEU A 276 17.74 -7.56 14.76
N GLY A 277 18.70 -7.84 13.87
CA GLY A 277 19.70 -8.89 13.99
C GLY A 277 19.21 -10.29 13.63
N ALA A 278 17.91 -10.49 13.40
CA ALA A 278 17.35 -11.80 13.06
C ALA A 278 17.95 -12.38 11.78
N THR A 279 18.07 -13.71 11.74
CA THR A 279 18.65 -14.43 10.61
C THR A 279 17.65 -14.62 9.48
N VAL A 280 18.07 -14.32 8.26
CA VAL A 280 17.33 -14.59 7.02
C VAL A 280 18.16 -15.51 6.13
N THR A 281 17.62 -16.69 5.83
CA THR A 281 18.23 -17.66 4.93
C THR A 281 17.87 -17.37 3.48
N ILE A 282 18.89 -17.16 2.65
CA ILE A 282 18.81 -17.00 1.21
C ILE A 282 19.16 -18.35 0.57
N THR A 283 18.22 -18.95 -0.14
CA THR A 283 18.47 -20.19 -0.89
C THR A 283 18.95 -19.84 -2.29
N VAL A 284 20.14 -20.29 -2.66
CA VAL A 284 20.84 -19.93 -3.89
C VAL A 284 21.16 -21.18 -4.72
N VAL A 285 21.05 -21.08 -6.04
CA VAL A 285 21.44 -22.16 -6.95
C VAL A 285 22.94 -22.38 -6.90
N ALA A 286 23.35 -23.64 -6.77
CA ALA A 286 24.75 -24.04 -6.78
C ALA A 286 25.49 -23.57 -8.06
N PRO A 287 26.77 -23.18 -7.95
CA PRO A 287 27.67 -23.01 -9.09
C PRO A 287 27.73 -24.26 -9.98
#